data_AF-X0X5T5-F1
#
_entry.id   AF-X0X5T5-F1
#
_cell.length_a   1.000
_cell.length_b   1.000
_cell.length_c   1.000
_cell.angle_alpha   90.00
_cell.angle_beta   90.00
_cell.angle_gamma   90.00
#
_symmetry.space_group_name_H-M   'P 1'
#
loop_
_entity.id
_entity.type
_entity.pdbx_description
1 polymer ?
#
loop_
_entity_poly.entity_id
_entity_poly.type
_entity_poly.pdbx_seq_one_letter_code
_entity_poly.pdbx_strand_id
1 'polypeptide(L)'
;RPTFPSSLLLQAFRLLEGNPQLDYSAFLSALPESFGFLPGELNKLVDDVDWWLSKIAPKARFLDGVEAVRKNFPELDKGIVAQEMRESVDVGIYEGILDFGAARAHPIVRPKMSMSSSRLECLASCPFKYFLNFVLGIKKPDELEYDPGRWLDAWRRGELIHEIFCEFMKELVKKEERVEPQKHRAIIQKKGEEIISRYKEKIPPPSEGIFEKEKDEVMETLDVFLAAESKQAENVVPLLFEVIF
;
A
#
# COMPACT_ATOMS: atom_id res chain seq x y z
N ARG A 1 -11.89 24.85 34.97
CA ARG A 1 -11.84 24.97 36.45
C ARG A 1 -10.45 25.49 36.82
N PRO A 2 -10.31 26.54 37.64
CA PRO A 2 -9.00 26.94 38.14
C PRO A 2 -8.48 25.85 39.08
N THR A 3 -7.34 25.25 38.75
CA THR A 3 -6.64 24.27 39.57
C THR A 3 -5.59 24.98 40.42
N PHE A 4 -5.69 24.84 41.74
CA PHE A 4 -4.73 25.42 42.68
C PHE A 4 -3.76 24.35 43.19
N PRO A 5 -2.51 24.70 43.50
CA PRO A 5 -1.58 23.81 44.17
C PRO A 5 -2.16 23.29 45.50
N SER A 6 -1.70 22.13 45.95
CA SER A 6 -2.11 21.56 47.25
C SER A 6 -1.83 22.55 48.39
N SER A 7 -2.75 22.63 49.35
CA SER A 7 -2.62 23.47 50.56
C SER A 7 -1.39 23.12 51.40
N LEU A 8 -0.90 21.88 51.29
CA LEU A 8 0.33 21.42 51.94
C LEU A 8 1.55 22.17 51.41
N LEU A 9 1.62 22.44 50.12
CA LEU A 9 2.74 23.17 49.50
C LEU A 9 2.76 24.63 49.95
N LEU A 10 1.60 25.26 50.09
CA LEU A 10 1.50 26.62 50.61
C LEU A 10 1.95 26.69 52.08
N GLN A 11 1.63 25.69 52.90
CA GLN A 11 2.10 25.64 54.29
C GLN A 11 3.63 25.47 54.37
N ALA A 12 4.21 24.61 53.54
CA ALA A 12 5.66 24.45 53.46
C ALA A 12 6.34 25.76 53.05
N PHE A 13 5.79 26.47 52.07
CA PHE A 13 6.30 27.77 51.64
C PHE A 13 6.27 28.84 52.74
N ARG A 14 5.16 28.95 53.48
CA ARG A 14 5.05 29.87 54.63
C ARG A 14 6.07 29.60 55.71
N LEU A 15 6.39 28.33 55.95
CA LEU A 15 7.40 27.92 56.93
C LEU A 15 8.82 28.27 56.47
N LEU A 16 9.12 28.07 55.18
CA LEU A 16 10.43 28.42 54.59
C LEU A 16 10.68 29.93 54.61
N GLU A 17 9.66 30.73 54.28
CA GLU A 17 9.74 32.20 54.27
C GLU A 17 9.51 32.85 55.66
N GLY A 18 9.16 32.05 56.68
CA GLY A 18 8.90 32.52 58.04
C GLY A 18 7.69 33.45 58.19
N ASN A 19 6.78 33.49 57.22
CA ASN A 19 5.63 34.39 57.21
C ASN A 19 4.30 33.64 56.98
N PRO A 20 3.43 33.54 58.02
CA PRO A 20 2.18 32.80 57.93
C PRO A 20 1.08 33.50 57.09
N GLN A 21 1.26 34.79 56.77
CA GLN A 21 0.26 35.57 56.02
C GLN A 21 0.41 35.45 54.49
N LEU A 22 1.44 34.77 53.98
CA LEU A 22 1.63 34.59 52.54
C LEU A 22 0.47 33.77 51.93
N ASP A 23 -0.08 34.20 50.82
CA ASP A 23 -1.18 33.52 50.15
C ASP A 23 -0.72 32.75 48.89
N TYR A 24 -1.66 32.17 48.15
CA TYR A 24 -1.36 31.46 46.91
C TYR A 24 -0.77 32.37 45.82
N SER A 25 -1.04 33.68 45.85
CA SER A 25 -0.47 34.61 44.87
C SER A 25 1.03 34.81 45.14
N ALA A 26 1.40 35.03 46.40
CA ALA A 26 2.80 35.10 46.83
C ALA A 26 3.53 33.78 46.57
N PHE A 27 2.88 32.64 46.80
CA PHE A 27 3.45 31.32 46.49
C PHE A 27 3.72 31.14 44.99
N LEU A 28 2.75 31.46 44.13
CA LEU A 28 2.91 31.30 42.68
C LEU A 28 3.96 32.26 42.11
N SER A 29 4.09 33.48 42.65
CA SER A 29 5.12 34.44 42.23
C SER A 29 6.53 34.06 42.69
N ALA A 30 6.65 33.27 43.76
CA ALA A 30 7.94 32.79 44.25
C ALA A 30 8.45 31.55 43.51
N LEU A 31 7.56 30.83 42.80
CA LEU A 31 7.98 29.70 41.97
C LEU A 31 8.78 30.22 40.77
N PRO A 32 9.91 29.56 40.43
CA PRO A 32 10.61 29.87 39.19
C PRO A 32 9.73 29.59 37.98
N GLU A 33 10.10 30.17 36.84
CA GLU A 33 9.40 29.92 35.57
C GLU A 33 9.24 28.41 35.34
N SER A 34 8.01 27.97 35.06
CA SER A 34 7.70 26.55 34.99
C SER A 34 8.48 25.89 33.85
N PHE A 35 9.36 24.94 34.20
CA PHE A 35 9.99 24.06 33.22
C PHE A 35 8.95 23.02 32.77
N GLY A 36 8.46 23.16 31.55
CA GLY A 36 7.57 22.18 30.92
C GLY A 36 8.31 21.20 30.01
N PHE A 37 7.58 20.26 29.42
CA PHE A 37 8.09 19.34 28.40
C PHE A 37 8.50 20.02 27.07
N LEU A 38 8.20 21.31 26.92
CA LEU A 38 8.56 22.05 25.73
C LEU A 38 9.88 22.79 25.97
N PRO A 39 10.91 22.51 25.15
CA PRO A 39 12.18 23.19 25.28
C PRO A 39 11.98 24.66 24.91
N GLY A 40 12.05 25.53 25.92
CA GLY A 40 11.84 26.97 25.71
C GLY A 40 12.93 27.58 24.83
N GLU A 41 14.20 27.42 25.22
CA GLU A 41 15.36 28.02 24.55
C GLU A 41 16.20 26.96 23.81
N LEU A 42 16.80 27.35 22.68
CA LEU A 42 17.64 26.48 21.84
C LEU A 42 18.87 25.91 22.59
N ASN A 43 19.32 26.57 23.66
CA ASN A 43 20.45 26.13 24.47
C ASN A 43 20.07 25.02 25.48
N LYS A 44 18.79 24.64 25.55
CA LYS A 44 18.25 23.60 26.45
C LYS A 44 17.85 22.31 25.72
N LEU A 45 18.16 22.20 24.42
CA LEU A 45 17.88 21.02 23.60
C LEU A 45 18.87 19.90 23.95
N VAL A 46 18.35 18.73 24.32
CA VAL A 46 19.19 17.57 24.70
C VAL A 46 19.23 16.54 23.57
N ASP A 47 18.15 16.40 22.81
CA ASP A 47 18.03 15.42 21.72
C ASP A 47 17.23 15.93 20.50
N ASP A 48 17.07 15.05 19.50
CA ASP A 48 16.33 15.36 18.27
C ASP A 48 14.83 15.60 18.53
N VAL A 49 14.27 14.99 19.59
CA VAL A 49 12.87 15.17 19.97
C VAL A 49 12.67 16.58 20.49
N ASP A 50 13.55 17.07 21.36
CA ASP A 50 13.56 18.45 21.84
C ASP A 50 13.70 19.43 20.67
N TRP A 51 14.56 19.13 19.70
CA TRP A 51 14.71 19.98 18.51
C TRP A 51 13.37 20.10 17.76
N TRP A 52 12.68 19.00 17.49
CA TRP A 52 11.36 19.02 16.83
C TRP A 52 10.31 19.75 17.65
N LEU A 53 10.26 19.52 18.97
CA LEU A 53 9.34 20.22 19.87
C LEU A 53 9.57 21.74 19.86
N SER A 54 10.83 22.19 19.78
CA SER A 54 11.15 23.62 19.66
C SER A 54 10.64 24.24 18.35
N LYS A 55 10.56 23.45 17.27
CA LYS A 55 10.06 23.89 15.96
C LYS A 55 8.54 23.90 15.88
N ILE A 56 7.89 22.92 16.48
CA ILE A 56 6.43 22.75 16.40
C ILE A 56 5.73 23.60 17.47
N ALA A 57 6.40 23.95 18.58
CA ALA A 57 5.82 24.74 19.66
C ALA A 57 6.65 25.97 20.07
N PRO A 58 6.93 26.91 19.14
CA PRO A 58 7.65 28.13 19.48
C PRO A 58 6.87 28.90 20.56
N LYS A 59 7.56 29.29 21.64
CA LYS A 59 6.97 29.95 22.83
C LYS A 59 5.99 29.07 23.63
N ALA A 60 6.29 27.77 23.73
CA ALA A 60 5.53 26.80 24.52
C ALA A 60 4.05 26.63 24.09
N ARG A 61 3.74 26.91 22.83
CA ARG A 61 2.41 26.70 22.24
C ARG A 61 2.54 26.00 20.90
N PHE A 62 1.90 24.83 20.76
CA PHE A 62 1.89 24.09 19.50
C PHE A 62 1.28 24.94 18.38
N LEU A 63 1.97 24.99 17.25
CA LEU A 63 1.43 25.50 16.00
C LEU A 63 0.32 24.58 15.53
N ASP A 64 -0.70 25.17 14.90
CA ASP A 64 -1.66 24.40 14.14
C ASP A 64 -0.97 23.89 12.86
N GLY A 65 -0.69 22.59 12.83
CA GLY A 65 0.00 21.95 11.72
C GLY A 65 -0.90 21.68 10.52
N VAL A 66 -2.23 21.90 10.61
CA VAL A 66 -3.17 21.53 9.56
C VAL A 66 -2.81 22.23 8.24
N GLU A 67 -2.54 23.53 8.26
CA GLU A 67 -2.18 24.26 7.03
C GLU A 67 -0.87 23.74 6.40
N ALA A 68 0.12 23.39 7.23
CA ALA A 68 1.36 22.79 6.76
C ALA A 68 1.13 21.38 6.17
N VAL A 69 0.25 20.58 6.79
CA VAL A 69 -0.13 19.26 6.26
C VAL A 69 -0.83 19.41 4.92
N ARG A 70 -1.82 20.31 4.83
CA ARG A 70 -2.57 20.57 3.60
C ARG A 70 -1.65 20.98 2.45
N LYS A 71 -0.69 21.87 2.74
CA LYS A 71 0.27 22.38 1.75
C LYS A 71 1.26 21.32 1.25
N ASN A 72 1.75 20.45 2.14
CA ASN A 72 2.85 19.53 1.82
C ASN A 72 2.37 18.11 1.45
N PHE A 73 1.16 17.72 1.84
CA PHE A 73 0.64 16.37 1.64
C PHE A 73 -0.75 16.41 0.98
N PRO A 74 -0.81 16.51 -0.36
CA PRO A 74 -2.08 16.63 -1.09
C PRO A 74 -3.09 15.49 -0.82
N GLU A 75 -2.61 14.27 -0.61
CA GLU A 75 -3.50 13.14 -0.30
C GLU A 75 -4.11 13.25 1.10
N LEU A 76 -3.38 13.81 2.07
CA LEU A 76 -3.92 14.08 3.40
C LEU A 76 -4.86 15.29 3.39
N ASP A 77 -4.56 16.32 2.60
CA ASP A 77 -5.46 17.47 2.38
C ASP A 77 -6.83 17.02 1.90
N LYS A 78 -6.88 16.13 0.88
CA LYS A 78 -8.14 15.52 0.41
C LYS A 78 -8.90 14.83 1.53
N GLY A 79 -8.20 14.13 2.42
CA GLY A 79 -8.79 13.48 3.58
C GLY A 79 -9.39 14.47 4.58
N ILE A 80 -8.67 15.56 4.87
CA ILE A 80 -9.13 16.64 5.76
C ILE A 80 -10.38 17.31 5.16
N VAL A 81 -10.34 17.67 3.87
CA VAL A 81 -11.51 18.23 3.16
C VAL A 81 -12.70 17.28 3.19
N ALA A 82 -12.47 15.98 2.97
CA ALA A 82 -13.52 14.97 3.05
C ALA A 82 -14.14 14.89 4.44
N GLN A 83 -13.35 15.00 5.51
CA GLN A 83 -13.84 15.00 6.87
C GLN A 83 -14.68 16.26 7.17
N GLU A 84 -14.18 17.44 6.82
CA GLU A 84 -14.88 18.71 7.02
C GLU A 84 -16.23 18.74 6.30
N MET A 85 -16.29 18.23 5.06
CA MET A 85 -17.53 18.18 4.29
C MET A 85 -18.55 17.21 4.91
N ARG A 86 -18.11 16.08 5.48
CA ARG A 86 -18.99 15.15 6.21
C ARG A 86 -19.53 15.71 7.52
N GLU A 87 -18.77 16.59 8.16
CA GLU A 87 -19.19 17.31 9.37
C GLU A 87 -20.09 18.52 9.04
N SER A 88 -20.14 18.92 7.77
CA SER A 88 -20.97 20.03 7.29
C SER A 88 -22.45 19.63 7.19
N VAL A 89 -23.31 20.64 7.09
CA VAL A 89 -24.77 20.44 6.93
C VAL A 89 -25.13 20.11 5.47
N ASP A 90 -24.26 20.46 4.53
CA ASP A 90 -24.50 20.29 3.11
C ASP A 90 -24.20 18.84 2.69
N VAL A 91 -25.16 18.22 2.00
CA VAL A 91 -24.99 16.87 1.46
C VAL A 91 -24.30 16.98 0.11
N GLY A 92 -23.16 16.29 -0.05
CA GLY A 92 -22.35 16.33 -1.26
C GLY A 92 -21.81 14.96 -1.68
N ILE A 93 -20.67 15.00 -2.37
CA ILE A 93 -20.02 13.80 -2.91
C ILE A 93 -19.57 12.82 -1.82
N TYR A 94 -19.36 13.30 -0.58
CA TYR A 94 -18.86 12.50 0.53
C TYR A 94 -19.96 11.72 1.27
N GLU A 95 -21.22 12.11 1.06
CA GLU A 95 -22.44 11.44 1.53
C GLU A 95 -23.02 10.49 0.45
N GLY A 96 -22.34 10.38 -0.71
CA GLY A 96 -22.72 9.50 -1.79
C GLY A 96 -23.57 10.14 -2.89
N ILE A 97 -23.73 11.48 -2.90
CA ILE A 97 -24.32 12.18 -4.04
C ILE A 97 -23.29 12.23 -5.16
N LEU A 98 -23.43 11.32 -6.11
CA LEU A 98 -22.50 11.17 -7.21
C LEU A 98 -23.20 11.48 -8.53
N ASP A 99 -22.75 12.54 -9.21
CA ASP A 99 -23.17 12.81 -10.58
C ASP A 99 -22.18 12.19 -11.57
N PHE A 100 -22.50 10.98 -12.02
CA PHE A 100 -21.65 10.27 -12.96
C PHE A 100 -21.83 10.68 -14.41
N GLY A 101 -22.92 11.39 -14.75
CA GLY A 101 -23.42 11.49 -16.11
C GLY A 101 -23.57 10.09 -16.73
N ALA A 102 -24.80 9.62 -16.96
CA ALA A 102 -25.14 8.22 -17.34
C ALA A 102 -24.26 7.55 -18.45
N ALA A 103 -23.49 8.32 -19.22
CA ALA A 103 -22.62 7.88 -20.30
C ALA A 103 -21.19 7.46 -19.94
N ARG A 104 -20.60 7.84 -18.80
CA ARG A 104 -19.14 7.67 -18.59
C ARG A 104 -18.70 6.25 -18.26
N ALA A 105 -19.57 5.46 -17.64
CA ALA A 105 -19.24 4.17 -17.04
C ALA A 105 -19.89 2.95 -17.70
N HIS A 106 -20.79 3.18 -18.66
CA HIS A 106 -21.61 2.14 -19.24
C HIS A 106 -21.02 1.63 -20.57
N PRO A 107 -20.59 0.36 -20.67
CA PRO A 107 -19.90 -0.16 -21.85
C PRO A 107 -20.77 -0.11 -23.13
N ILE A 108 -22.10 -0.23 -23.00
CA ILE A 108 -23.03 -0.09 -24.15
C ILE A 108 -23.09 1.35 -24.67
N VAL A 109 -22.96 2.35 -23.78
CA VAL A 109 -23.05 3.77 -24.16
C VAL A 109 -21.70 4.28 -24.66
N ARG A 110 -20.59 3.63 -24.27
CA ARG A 110 -19.22 3.98 -24.68
C ARG A 110 -18.51 2.80 -25.34
N PRO A 111 -18.70 2.57 -26.66
CA PRO A 111 -18.09 1.46 -27.39
C PRO A 111 -16.55 1.46 -27.39
N LYS A 112 -15.92 2.62 -27.15
CA LYS A 112 -14.46 2.78 -27.05
C LYS A 112 -13.90 2.44 -25.65
N MET A 113 -14.73 1.97 -24.72
CA MET A 113 -14.28 1.54 -23.40
C MET A 113 -13.52 0.22 -23.53
N SER A 114 -12.28 0.15 -23.03
CA SER A 114 -11.55 -1.11 -22.95
C SER A 114 -12.21 -2.04 -21.94
N MET A 115 -12.48 -3.26 -22.37
CA MET A 115 -13.14 -4.30 -21.58
C MET A 115 -12.28 -5.56 -21.61
N SER A 116 -11.88 -6.04 -20.43
CA SER A 116 -11.29 -7.36 -20.26
C SER A 116 -12.37 -8.41 -20.00
N SER A 117 -12.05 -9.68 -20.22
CA SER A 117 -12.93 -10.80 -19.87
C SER A 117 -13.33 -10.77 -18.39
N SER A 118 -12.38 -10.51 -17.49
CA SER A 118 -12.63 -10.38 -16.04
C SER A 118 -13.56 -9.22 -15.69
N ARG A 119 -13.49 -8.12 -16.43
CA ARG A 119 -14.38 -6.96 -16.25
C ARG A 119 -15.80 -7.27 -16.71
N LEU A 120 -15.96 -7.98 -17.83
CA LEU A 120 -17.27 -8.44 -18.33
C LEU A 120 -17.89 -9.49 -17.40
N GLU A 121 -17.09 -10.45 -16.93
CA GLU A 121 -17.50 -11.45 -15.95
C GLU A 121 -17.98 -10.77 -14.64
N CYS A 122 -17.25 -9.77 -14.15
CA CYS A 122 -17.65 -9.00 -12.97
C CYS A 122 -18.99 -8.27 -13.19
N LEU A 123 -19.17 -7.64 -14.36
CA LEU A 123 -20.43 -6.97 -14.71
C LEU A 123 -21.61 -7.95 -14.76
N ALA A 124 -21.41 -9.12 -15.38
CA ALA A 124 -22.44 -10.14 -15.51
C ALA A 124 -22.77 -10.82 -14.18
N SER A 125 -21.76 -11.07 -13.33
CA SER A 125 -21.96 -11.71 -12.02
C SER A 125 -22.56 -10.77 -10.98
N CYS A 126 -22.08 -9.53 -10.88
CA CYS A 126 -22.57 -8.55 -9.92
C CYS A 126 -22.36 -7.11 -10.41
N PRO A 127 -23.40 -6.45 -10.97
CA PRO A 127 -23.33 -5.07 -11.41
C PRO A 127 -22.91 -4.08 -10.32
N PHE A 128 -23.29 -4.32 -9.05
CA PHE A 128 -22.89 -3.47 -7.94
C PHE A 128 -21.38 -3.59 -7.64
N LYS A 129 -20.83 -4.80 -7.65
CA LYS A 129 -19.37 -5.01 -7.53
C LYS A 129 -18.62 -4.35 -8.69
N TYR A 130 -19.16 -4.44 -9.90
CA TYR A 130 -18.61 -3.73 -11.05
C TYR A 130 -18.60 -2.22 -10.83
N PHE A 131 -19.69 -1.65 -10.34
CA PHE A 131 -19.79 -0.24 -10.02
C PHE A 131 -18.71 0.18 -9.00
N LEU A 132 -18.56 -0.52 -7.88
CA LEU A 132 -17.54 -0.21 -6.89
C LEU A 132 -16.11 -0.29 -7.47
N ASN A 133 -15.77 -1.39 -8.16
CA ASN A 133 -14.40 -1.65 -8.57
C ASN A 133 -13.98 -0.88 -9.83
N PHE A 134 -14.86 -0.77 -10.83
CA PHE A 134 -14.53 -0.27 -12.15
C PHE A 134 -15.14 1.10 -12.48
N VAL A 135 -16.13 1.55 -11.72
CA VAL A 135 -16.72 2.89 -11.87
C VAL A 135 -16.19 3.84 -10.80
N LEU A 136 -16.24 3.43 -9.53
CA LEU A 136 -15.69 4.21 -8.42
C LEU A 136 -14.18 4.02 -8.24
N GLY A 137 -13.60 2.95 -8.79
CA GLY A 137 -12.17 2.65 -8.64
C GLY A 137 -11.79 2.19 -7.24
N ILE A 138 -12.75 1.71 -6.44
CA ILE A 138 -12.51 1.22 -5.09
C ILE A 138 -11.73 -0.08 -5.17
N LYS A 139 -10.60 -0.13 -4.48
CA LYS A 139 -9.78 -1.34 -4.32
C LYS A 139 -9.62 -1.60 -2.84
N LYS A 140 -9.55 -2.89 -2.48
CA LYS A 140 -9.07 -3.25 -1.15
C LYS A 140 -7.60 -2.81 -1.05
N PRO A 141 -7.15 -2.34 0.13
CA PRO A 141 -5.73 -2.18 0.38
C PRO A 141 -4.99 -3.49 0.10
N ASP A 142 -3.80 -3.41 -0.48
CA ASP A 142 -2.93 -4.57 -0.64
C ASP A 142 -2.44 -4.98 0.76
N GLU A 143 -2.99 -6.07 1.29
CA GLU A 143 -2.50 -6.66 2.54
C GLU A 143 -1.27 -7.52 2.21
N LEU A 144 -0.11 -7.14 2.74
CA LEU A 144 1.10 -7.95 2.67
C LEU A 144 1.00 -9.07 3.70
N GLU A 145 0.29 -10.14 3.38
CA GLU A 145 0.32 -11.36 4.16
C GLU A 145 1.64 -12.11 3.88
N TYR A 146 2.54 -12.13 4.87
CA TYR A 146 3.72 -12.97 4.82
C TYR A 146 3.35 -14.40 5.20
N ASP A 147 3.31 -15.30 4.22
CA ASP A 147 3.13 -16.73 4.43
C ASP A 147 4.51 -17.42 4.47
N PRO A 148 4.99 -17.87 5.65
CA PRO A 148 6.29 -18.54 5.76
C PRO A 148 6.33 -19.90 5.06
N GLY A 149 5.17 -20.46 4.67
CA GLY A 149 5.05 -21.73 3.96
C GLY A 149 5.13 -21.61 2.44
N ARG A 150 5.27 -20.40 1.90
CA ARG A 150 5.12 -20.12 0.47
C ARG A 150 6.16 -19.13 -0.04
N TRP A 151 6.74 -19.41 -1.19
CA TRP A 151 7.63 -18.49 -1.90
C TRP A 151 6.84 -17.52 -2.78
N LEU A 152 6.08 -18.01 -3.76
CA LEU A 152 5.32 -17.16 -4.68
C LEU A 152 3.81 -17.29 -4.46
N ASP A 153 3.11 -16.16 -4.29
CA ASP A 153 1.66 -16.13 -4.32
C ASP A 153 1.08 -16.64 -5.66
N ALA A 154 -0.24 -16.84 -5.73
CA ALA A 154 -0.83 -17.51 -6.90
C ALA A 154 -0.66 -16.67 -8.17
N TRP A 155 -0.66 -15.35 -8.00
CA TRP A 155 -0.49 -14.39 -9.08
C TRP A 155 0.95 -14.44 -9.63
N ARG A 156 1.95 -14.30 -8.76
CA ARG A 156 3.37 -14.33 -9.12
C ARG A 156 3.81 -15.66 -9.69
N ARG A 157 3.29 -16.77 -9.17
CA ARG A 157 3.52 -18.10 -9.74
C ARG A 157 2.97 -18.19 -11.17
N GLY A 158 1.76 -17.68 -11.40
CA GLY A 158 1.17 -17.61 -12.73
C GLY A 158 2.01 -16.75 -13.67
N GLU A 159 2.39 -15.55 -13.24
CA GLU A 159 3.25 -14.62 -13.99
C GLU A 159 4.57 -15.28 -14.44
N LEU A 160 5.25 -15.97 -13.51
CA LEU A 160 6.49 -16.70 -13.79
C LEU A 160 6.28 -17.80 -14.86
N ILE A 161 5.24 -18.61 -14.73
CA ILE A 161 4.95 -19.71 -15.66
C ILE A 161 4.64 -19.16 -17.06
N HIS A 162 3.80 -18.13 -17.14
CA HIS A 162 3.45 -17.48 -18.39
C HIS A 162 4.66 -16.82 -19.07
N GLU A 163 5.57 -16.22 -18.29
CA GLU A 163 6.82 -15.65 -18.80
C GLU A 163 7.70 -16.73 -19.45
N ILE A 164 7.86 -17.89 -18.81
CA ILE A 164 8.62 -19.03 -19.35
C ILE A 164 8.00 -19.52 -20.66
N PHE A 165 6.69 -19.76 -20.67
CA PHE A 165 5.99 -20.23 -21.88
C PHE A 165 6.08 -19.23 -23.02
N CYS A 166 5.88 -17.95 -22.73
CA CYS A 166 5.93 -16.88 -23.72
C CYS A 166 7.32 -16.76 -24.34
N GLU A 167 8.38 -16.74 -23.52
CA GLU A 167 9.75 -16.68 -24.04
C GLU A 167 10.11 -17.93 -24.86
N PHE A 168 9.71 -19.11 -24.39
CA PHE A 168 9.94 -20.38 -25.10
C PHE A 168 9.23 -20.42 -26.46
N MET A 169 7.94 -20.12 -26.50
CA MET A 169 7.16 -20.16 -27.74
C MET A 169 7.63 -19.10 -28.74
N LYS A 170 8.02 -17.90 -28.28
CA LYS A 170 8.64 -16.88 -29.15
C LYS A 170 9.94 -17.38 -29.77
N GLU A 171 10.75 -18.14 -29.03
CA GLU A 171 11.98 -18.73 -29.56
C GLU A 171 11.69 -19.81 -30.62
N LEU A 172 10.71 -20.67 -30.40
CA LEU A 172 10.31 -21.69 -31.37
C LEU A 172 9.77 -21.08 -32.66
N VAL A 173 8.90 -20.07 -32.56
CA VAL A 173 8.38 -19.36 -33.75
C VAL A 173 9.52 -18.70 -34.55
N LYS A 174 10.52 -18.13 -33.88
CA LYS A 174 11.71 -17.57 -34.55
C LYS A 174 12.55 -18.62 -35.27
N LYS A 175 12.57 -19.86 -34.77
CA LYS A 175 13.27 -20.98 -35.41
C LYS A 175 12.41 -21.72 -36.44
N GLU A 176 11.14 -21.32 -36.60
CA GLU A 176 10.13 -22.01 -37.42
C GLU A 176 9.94 -23.48 -37.00
N GLU A 177 10.11 -23.76 -35.70
CA GLU A 177 10.04 -25.10 -35.13
C GLU A 177 8.70 -25.33 -34.41
N ARG A 178 8.24 -26.59 -34.42
CA ARG A 178 7.07 -27.04 -33.66
C ARG A 178 7.50 -27.68 -32.35
N VAL A 179 6.61 -27.68 -31.35
CA VAL A 179 6.92 -28.28 -30.05
C VAL A 179 7.09 -29.79 -30.18
N GLU A 180 8.35 -30.23 -30.20
CA GLU A 180 8.74 -31.63 -30.05
C GLU A 180 9.30 -31.90 -28.63
N PRO A 181 8.63 -32.72 -27.80
CA PRO A 181 9.03 -32.90 -26.39
C PRO A 181 10.46 -33.40 -26.21
N GLN A 182 10.92 -34.36 -27.02
CA GLN A 182 12.27 -34.94 -26.88
C GLN A 182 13.37 -33.90 -27.16
N LYS A 183 13.17 -33.05 -28.16
CA LYS A 183 14.13 -32.03 -28.57
C LYS A 183 14.08 -30.80 -27.66
N HIS A 184 12.88 -30.39 -27.25
CA HIS A 184 12.68 -29.08 -26.60
C HIS A 184 12.63 -29.13 -25.08
N ARG A 185 12.58 -30.31 -24.45
CA ARG A 185 12.60 -30.44 -22.99
C ARG A 185 13.79 -29.75 -22.33
N ALA A 186 15.00 -29.99 -22.82
CA ALA A 186 16.19 -29.35 -22.26
C ALA A 186 16.17 -27.81 -22.47
N ILE A 187 15.56 -27.34 -23.55
CA ILE A 187 15.49 -25.90 -23.88
C ILE A 187 14.53 -25.18 -22.93
N ILE A 188 13.31 -25.69 -22.75
CA ILE A 188 12.33 -25.07 -21.87
C ILE A 188 12.76 -25.16 -20.39
N GLN A 189 13.39 -26.26 -19.98
CA GLN A 189 13.91 -26.41 -18.61
C GLN A 189 15.04 -25.41 -18.33
N LYS A 190 16.01 -25.27 -19.25
CA LYS A 190 17.07 -24.26 -19.11
C LYS A 190 16.50 -22.84 -18.98
N LYS A 191 15.53 -22.52 -19.82
CA LYS A 191 14.84 -21.22 -19.78
C LYS A 191 14.05 -21.04 -18.48
N GLY A 192 13.40 -22.10 -18.00
CA GLY A 192 12.75 -22.14 -16.69
C GLY A 192 13.73 -21.79 -15.57
N GLU A 193 14.91 -22.42 -15.54
CA GLU A 193 15.95 -22.14 -14.54
C GLU A 193 16.44 -20.70 -14.59
N GLU A 194 16.66 -20.14 -15.78
CA GLU A 194 17.06 -18.75 -15.96
C GLU A 194 16.02 -17.80 -15.36
N ILE A 195 14.74 -17.99 -15.67
CA ILE A 195 13.66 -17.12 -15.20
C ILE A 195 13.42 -17.30 -13.69
N ILE A 196 13.39 -18.55 -13.20
CA ILE A 196 13.25 -18.85 -11.76
C ILE A 196 14.38 -18.19 -10.96
N SER A 197 15.61 -18.21 -11.47
CA SER A 197 16.74 -17.54 -10.83
C SER A 197 16.55 -16.02 -10.76
N ARG A 198 16.06 -15.38 -11.84
CA ARG A 198 15.71 -13.95 -11.84
C ARG A 198 14.63 -13.62 -10.80
N TYR A 199 13.63 -14.51 -10.64
CA TYR A 199 12.59 -14.33 -9.62
C TYR A 199 13.14 -14.52 -8.21
N LYS A 200 14.03 -15.49 -7.98
CA LYS A 200 14.67 -15.71 -6.68
C LYS A 200 15.46 -14.48 -6.20
N GLU A 201 16.14 -13.80 -7.12
CA GLU A 201 16.86 -12.55 -6.81
C GLU A 201 15.92 -11.39 -6.44
N LYS A 202 14.78 -11.27 -7.13
CA LYS A 202 13.80 -10.20 -6.89
C LYS A 202 12.93 -10.46 -5.66
N ILE A 203 12.57 -11.72 -5.43
CA ILE A 203 11.68 -12.17 -4.37
C ILE A 203 12.40 -13.32 -3.66
N PRO A 204 13.15 -13.04 -2.58
CA PRO A 204 13.84 -14.08 -1.84
C PRO A 204 12.84 -15.06 -1.20
N PRO A 205 13.06 -16.38 -1.35
CA PRO A 205 12.21 -17.38 -0.72
C PRO A 205 12.37 -17.40 0.81
N PRO A 206 11.34 -17.83 1.55
CA PRO A 206 11.40 -17.93 3.01
C PRO A 206 12.41 -18.98 3.50
N SER A 207 12.61 -20.06 2.74
CA SER A 207 13.63 -21.08 3.00
C SER A 207 14.03 -21.80 1.72
N GLU A 208 15.20 -22.45 1.71
CA GLU A 208 15.67 -23.19 0.54
C GLU A 208 14.79 -24.42 0.25
N GLY A 209 14.25 -25.10 1.27
CA GLY A 209 13.37 -26.26 1.06
C GLY A 209 12.03 -25.88 0.40
N ILE A 210 11.48 -24.70 0.71
CA ILE A 210 10.28 -24.18 0.04
C ILE A 210 10.60 -23.82 -1.41
N PHE A 211 11.76 -23.19 -1.63
CA PHE A 211 12.22 -22.86 -2.97
C PHE A 211 12.41 -24.09 -3.85
N GLU A 212 13.10 -25.13 -3.37
CA GLU A 212 13.33 -26.37 -4.11
C GLU A 212 12.00 -27.04 -4.48
N LYS A 213 11.08 -27.15 -3.52
CA LYS A 213 9.75 -27.71 -3.77
C LYS A 213 8.98 -26.93 -4.84
N GLU A 214 8.86 -25.61 -4.70
CA GLU A 214 8.12 -24.80 -5.67
C GLU A 214 8.81 -24.76 -7.05
N LYS A 215 10.15 -24.78 -7.08
CA LYS A 215 10.92 -24.93 -8.31
C LYS A 215 10.58 -26.24 -9.00
N ASP A 216 10.58 -27.36 -8.29
CA ASP A 216 10.26 -28.67 -8.87
C ASP A 216 8.85 -28.70 -9.43
N GLU A 217 7.86 -28.15 -8.70
CA GLU A 217 6.48 -28.03 -9.21
C GLU A 217 6.38 -27.19 -10.49
N VAL A 218 7.17 -26.11 -10.60
CA VAL A 218 7.24 -25.31 -11.82
C VAL A 218 7.86 -26.12 -12.95
N MET A 219 8.95 -26.84 -12.71
CA MET A 219 9.64 -27.63 -13.73
C MET A 219 8.76 -28.78 -14.24
N GLU A 220 8.00 -29.44 -13.37
CA GLU A 220 7.00 -30.44 -13.76
C GLU A 220 5.90 -29.83 -14.64
N THR A 221 5.48 -28.60 -14.33
CA THR A 221 4.49 -27.88 -15.13
C THR A 221 4.99 -27.62 -16.56
N LEU A 222 6.30 -27.39 -16.75
CA LEU A 222 6.90 -27.22 -18.08
C LEU A 222 6.81 -28.51 -18.91
N ASP A 223 7.03 -29.66 -18.29
CA ASP A 223 6.92 -30.96 -18.97
C ASP A 223 5.46 -31.25 -19.38
N VAL A 224 4.49 -30.91 -18.53
CA VAL A 224 3.05 -31.00 -18.85
C VAL A 224 2.70 -30.10 -20.03
N PHE A 225 3.20 -28.87 -20.04
CA PHE A 225 2.99 -27.92 -21.14
C PHE A 225 3.51 -28.46 -22.47
N LEU A 226 4.75 -29.00 -22.51
CA LEU A 226 5.31 -29.59 -23.73
C LEU A 226 4.44 -30.74 -24.27
N ALA A 227 3.96 -31.62 -23.38
CA ALA A 227 3.14 -32.76 -23.77
C ALA A 227 1.74 -32.34 -24.26
N ALA A 228 1.21 -31.21 -23.78
CA ALA A 228 -0.04 -30.64 -24.24
C ALA A 228 0.13 -29.99 -25.62
N GLU A 229 1.15 -29.14 -25.79
CA GLU A 229 1.42 -28.44 -27.05
C GLU A 229 1.80 -29.40 -28.18
N SER A 230 2.51 -30.50 -27.89
CA SER A 230 2.87 -31.49 -28.92
C SER A 230 1.65 -32.23 -29.51
N LYS A 231 0.50 -32.19 -28.84
CA LYS A 231 -0.75 -32.81 -29.30
C LYS A 231 -1.63 -31.86 -30.11
N GLN A 232 -1.21 -30.60 -30.26
CA GLN A 232 -1.99 -29.62 -31.00
C GLN A 232 -2.01 -29.96 -32.50
N ALA A 233 -3.14 -29.71 -33.17
CA ALA A 233 -3.30 -30.03 -34.58
C ALA A 233 -2.26 -29.29 -35.45
N GLU A 234 -1.72 -29.98 -36.47
CA GLU A 234 -0.62 -29.51 -37.33
C GLU A 234 -0.85 -28.13 -37.96
N ASN A 235 -2.11 -27.73 -38.13
CA ASN A 235 -2.53 -26.49 -38.80
C ASN A 235 -2.77 -25.29 -37.86
N VAL A 236 -2.51 -25.40 -36.56
CA VAL A 236 -2.67 -24.27 -35.63
C VAL A 236 -1.34 -23.55 -35.47
N VAL A 237 -1.27 -22.26 -35.83
CA VAL A 237 -0.08 -21.42 -35.64
C VAL A 237 -0.45 -20.25 -34.73
N PRO A 238 0.24 -20.04 -33.60
CA PRO A 238 0.01 -18.88 -32.74
C PRO A 238 0.31 -17.58 -33.48
N LEU A 239 -0.61 -16.62 -33.44
CA LEU A 239 -0.42 -15.31 -34.08
C LEU A 239 0.32 -14.33 -33.15
N LEU A 240 -0.01 -14.37 -31.85
CA LEU A 240 0.47 -13.43 -30.83
C LEU A 240 0.62 -14.15 -29.49
N PHE A 241 1.50 -13.65 -28.62
CA PHE A 241 1.74 -14.18 -27.28
C PHE A 241 1.67 -13.06 -26.24
N GLU A 242 0.95 -13.29 -25.14
CA GLU A 242 0.85 -12.38 -23.98
C GLU A 242 0.61 -10.91 -24.37
N VAL A 243 -0.43 -10.67 -25.18
CA VAL A 243 -0.77 -9.31 -25.63
C VAL A 243 -1.62 -8.60 -24.59
N ILE A 244 -1.19 -7.39 -24.23
CA ILE A 244 -1.93 -6.48 -23.36
C ILE A 244 -2.89 -5.66 -24.25
N PHE A 245 -4.19 -5.77 -24.01
CA PHE A 245 -5.25 -5.07 -24.73
C PHE A 245 -5.88 -3.96 -23.89
#